data_AF-A0A2E0M8Y5-F1
#
_entry.id   AF-A0A2E0M8Y5-F1
#
_cell.length_a   1.000
_cell.length_b   1.000
_cell.length_c   1.000
_cell.angle_alpha   90.00
_cell.angle_beta   90.00
_cell.angle_gamma   90.00
#
_symmetry.space_group_name_H-M   'P 1'
#
loop_
_entity.id
_entity.type
_entity.pdbx_description
1 polymer ?
#
loop_
_entity_poly.entity_id
_entity_poly.type
_entity_poly.pdbx_seq_one_letter_code
_entity_poly.pdbx_strand_id
1 'polypeptide(L)'
;MRREVLYITTIAIGLFVSAKYAQWPVDIWCIGTFLYIYASTDRKERIEMIAVLAFATPMELFFSEVWLIYEYQRGLMPLFVPVGHYFLFDLGRRVAKRIPHSSPVYLILALLPFVLYGAVKGTDTSAILLLVLTFGFIKWGPEPRLYATMVWLALAMELWGTYLCNWTWASTVPYTGLTAWNPPLLVGAFYCFGDLLVNLSVAKFEGQPIVQVNHDVL
;
A
#
# COMPACT_ATOMS: atom_id res chain seq x y z
N MET A 1 21.43 -10.17 -2.38
CA MET A 1 20.18 -10.59 -1.69
C MET A 1 19.01 -10.36 -2.63
N ARG A 2 18.03 -11.27 -2.71
CA ARG A 2 16.79 -11.03 -3.47
C ARG A 2 16.04 -9.84 -2.86
N ARG A 3 15.64 -8.85 -3.67
CA ARG A 3 14.98 -7.62 -3.17
C ARG A 3 13.69 -7.94 -2.40
N GLU A 4 12.97 -8.97 -2.80
CA GLU A 4 11.75 -9.40 -2.10
C GLU A 4 12.03 -9.79 -0.65
N VAL A 5 13.12 -10.53 -0.39
CA VAL A 5 13.52 -10.91 0.97
C VAL A 5 13.95 -9.68 1.77
N LEU A 6 14.70 -8.78 1.15
CA LEU A 6 15.10 -7.51 1.77
C LEU A 6 13.87 -6.71 2.23
N TYR A 7 12.87 -6.54 1.37
CA TYR A 7 11.67 -5.76 1.69
C TYR A 7 10.82 -6.43 2.75
N ILE A 8 10.55 -7.73 2.61
CA ILE A 8 9.75 -8.49 3.59
C ILE A 8 10.41 -8.43 4.98
N THR A 9 11.72 -8.68 5.06
CA THR A 9 12.44 -8.64 6.34
C THR A 9 12.52 -7.21 6.90
N THR A 10 12.76 -6.21 6.05
CA THR A 10 12.79 -4.79 6.46
C THR A 10 11.44 -4.35 7.03
N ILE A 11 10.33 -4.70 6.38
CA ILE A 11 8.97 -4.37 6.87
C ILE A 11 8.67 -5.13 8.17
N ALA A 12 8.82 -6.46 8.16
CA ALA A 12 8.42 -7.28 9.31
C ALA A 12 9.24 -6.97 10.57
N ILE A 13 10.57 -6.95 10.44
CA ILE A 13 11.48 -6.68 11.57
C ILE A 13 11.47 -5.19 11.91
N GLY A 14 11.43 -4.29 10.92
CA GLY A 14 11.37 -2.85 11.15
C GLY A 14 10.15 -2.44 11.96
N LEU A 15 8.96 -2.92 11.60
CA LEU A 15 7.74 -2.64 12.36
C LEU A 15 7.79 -3.21 13.79
N PHE A 16 8.38 -4.40 13.98
CA PHE A 16 8.60 -4.95 15.31
C PHE A 16 9.55 -4.09 16.15
N VAL A 17 10.67 -3.66 15.56
CA VAL A 17 11.68 -2.85 16.24
C VAL A 17 11.13 -1.47 16.60
N SER A 18 10.40 -0.84 15.68
CA SER A 18 9.72 0.44 15.89
C SER A 18 8.75 0.39 17.08
N ALA A 19 7.88 -0.63 17.10
CA ALA A 19 6.87 -0.81 18.13
C ALA A 19 7.45 -1.10 19.52
N LYS A 20 8.48 -1.97 19.60
CA LYS A 20 9.00 -2.48 20.87
C LYS A 20 10.17 -1.68 21.45
N TYR A 21 11.01 -1.10 20.60
CA TYR A 21 12.25 -0.45 21.04
C TYR A 21 12.25 1.03 20.68
N ALA A 22 12.47 1.36 19.41
CA ALA A 22 12.59 2.74 18.95
C ALA A 22 12.37 2.83 17.44
N GLN A 23 11.86 3.98 17.00
CA GLN A 23 11.62 4.29 15.60
C GLN A 23 12.91 4.61 14.83
N TRP A 24 13.82 5.39 15.44
CA TRP A 24 14.99 5.95 14.76
C TRP A 24 15.95 4.92 14.11
N PRO A 25 16.18 3.71 14.66
CA PRO A 25 17.03 2.72 13.98
C PRO A 25 16.38 2.23 12.67
N VAL A 26 15.04 2.14 12.66
CA VAL A 26 14.26 1.75 11.50
C VAL A 26 14.27 2.86 10.46
N ASP A 27 14.14 4.12 10.88
CA ASP A 27 14.29 5.29 10.02
C ASP A 27 15.64 5.28 9.28
N ILE A 28 16.75 5.12 10.03
CA ILE A 28 18.10 5.06 9.44
C ILE A 28 18.24 3.89 8.46
N TRP A 29 17.77 2.70 8.84
CA TRP A 29 17.86 1.51 7.99
C TRP A 29 17.07 1.66 6.70
N CYS A 30 15.81 2.08 6.80
CA CYS A 30 14.92 2.23 5.65
C CYS A 30 15.39 3.34 4.71
N ILE A 31 15.78 4.51 5.24
CA ILE A 31 16.31 5.60 4.42
C ILE A 31 17.63 5.19 3.77
N GLY A 32 18.55 4.56 4.51
CA GLY A 32 19.82 4.07 3.96
C GLY A 32 19.62 3.04 2.84
N THR A 33 18.70 2.09 3.04
CA THR A 33 18.33 1.09 2.03
C THR A 33 17.72 1.74 0.79
N PHE A 34 16.83 2.70 0.98
CA PHE A 34 16.20 3.45 -0.11
C PHE A 34 17.25 4.21 -0.93
N LEU A 35 18.15 4.96 -0.27
CA LEU A 35 19.21 5.71 -0.95
C LEU A 35 20.19 4.79 -1.69
N TYR A 36 20.53 3.64 -1.11
CA TYR A 36 21.36 2.63 -1.77
C TYR A 36 20.70 2.10 -3.04
N ILE A 37 19.41 1.76 -3.00
CA ILE A 37 18.65 1.30 -4.17
C ILE A 37 18.57 2.41 -5.22
N TYR A 38 18.29 3.65 -4.81
CA TYR A 38 18.20 4.80 -5.70
C TYR A 38 19.51 5.03 -6.47
N ALA A 39 20.64 4.95 -5.77
CA ALA A 39 21.96 5.11 -6.37
C ALA A 39 22.32 3.96 -7.35
N SER A 40 21.82 2.75 -7.09
CA SER A 40 22.19 1.53 -7.83
C SER A 40 21.21 1.10 -8.93
N THR A 41 20.10 1.80 -9.11
CA THR A 41 19.09 1.47 -10.11
C THR A 41 19.06 2.41 -11.33
N ASP A 42 18.27 2.05 -12.34
CA ASP A 42 18.08 2.79 -13.59
C ASP A 42 17.12 3.99 -13.45
N ARG A 43 17.02 4.79 -14.51
CA ARG A 43 16.22 6.01 -14.53
C ARG A 43 14.74 5.76 -14.27
N LYS A 44 14.16 4.71 -14.84
CA LYS A 44 12.73 4.41 -14.72
C LYS A 44 12.40 4.07 -13.27
N GLU A 45 13.20 3.20 -12.65
CA GLU A 45 13.00 2.85 -11.24
C GLU A 45 13.20 4.07 -10.33
N ARG A 46 14.17 4.95 -10.60
CA ARG A 46 14.33 6.22 -9.86
C ARG A 46 13.09 7.10 -9.95
N ILE A 47 12.45 7.19 -11.12
CA ILE A 47 11.19 7.95 -11.29
C ILE A 47 10.08 7.31 -10.45
N GLU A 48 9.95 5.99 -10.48
CA GLU A 48 8.98 5.23 -9.68
C GLU A 48 9.19 5.49 -8.18
N MET A 49 10.44 5.42 -7.70
CA MET A 49 10.82 5.71 -6.32
C MET A 49 10.36 7.10 -5.87
N ILE A 50 10.69 8.14 -6.65
CA ILE A 50 10.33 9.51 -6.30
C ILE A 50 8.82 9.73 -6.42
N ALA A 51 8.16 9.15 -7.42
CA ALA A 51 6.71 9.23 -7.57
C ALA A 51 5.97 8.60 -6.38
N VAL A 52 6.41 7.43 -5.90
CA VAL A 52 5.83 6.80 -4.70
C VAL A 52 5.95 7.74 -3.51
N LEU A 53 7.13 8.30 -3.23
CA LEU A 53 7.32 9.24 -2.13
C LEU A 53 6.43 10.48 -2.27
N ALA A 54 6.34 11.03 -3.49
CA ALA A 54 5.58 12.25 -3.77
C ALA A 54 4.07 12.08 -3.57
N PHE A 55 3.51 10.88 -3.79
CA PHE A 55 2.09 10.61 -3.55
C PHE A 55 1.80 10.02 -2.17
N ALA A 56 2.61 9.06 -1.73
CA ALA A 56 2.38 8.37 -0.46
C ALA A 56 2.55 9.31 0.73
N THR A 57 3.61 10.14 0.75
CA THR A 57 3.87 11.04 1.89
C THR A 57 2.71 12.00 2.19
N PRO A 58 2.20 12.81 1.23
CA PRO A 58 1.08 13.70 1.53
C PRO A 58 -0.22 12.96 1.79
N MET A 59 -0.45 11.81 1.14
CA MET A 59 -1.66 11.01 1.39
C MET A 59 -1.66 10.43 2.81
N GLU A 60 -0.51 9.92 3.24
CA GLU A 60 -0.31 9.37 4.58
C GLU A 60 -0.46 10.45 5.65
N LEU A 61 0.20 11.61 5.48
CA LEU A 61 0.01 12.75 6.38
C LEU A 61 -1.44 13.23 6.41
N PHE A 62 -2.14 13.20 5.28
CA PHE A 62 -3.56 13.54 5.26
C PHE A 62 -4.38 12.51 6.05
N PHE A 63 -4.13 11.21 5.88
CA PHE A 63 -4.84 10.16 6.59
C PHE A 63 -4.57 10.17 8.10
N SER A 64 -3.32 10.34 8.51
CA SER A 64 -2.90 10.25 9.91
C SER A 64 -3.00 11.56 10.69
N GLU A 65 -2.82 12.73 10.06
CA GLU A 65 -2.72 14.01 10.78
C GLU A 65 -3.88 14.98 10.50
N VAL A 66 -4.62 14.79 9.40
CA VAL A 66 -5.71 15.70 9.00
C VAL A 66 -7.07 15.02 9.11
N TRP A 67 -7.23 13.86 8.48
CA TRP A 67 -8.48 13.10 8.50
C TRP A 67 -8.57 12.21 9.75
N LEU A 68 -7.45 11.86 10.37
CA LEU A 68 -7.37 11.07 11.60
C LEU A 68 -8.11 9.72 11.47
N ILE A 69 -7.98 9.07 10.30
CA ILE A 69 -8.61 7.76 10.07
C ILE A 69 -7.85 6.62 10.76
N TYR A 70 -6.59 6.87 11.10
CA TYR A 70 -5.79 6.10 12.05
C TYR A 70 -4.74 7.02 12.68
N GLU A 71 -4.17 6.59 13.82
CA GLU A 71 -3.11 7.33 14.52
C GLU A 71 -1.89 6.44 14.74
N TYR A 72 -0.69 7.01 14.64
CA TYR A 72 0.56 6.32 14.96
C TYR A 72 0.82 6.29 16.46
N GLN A 73 1.47 5.22 16.94
CA GLN A 73 1.82 5.00 18.35
C GLN A 73 2.55 6.19 19.00
N ARG A 74 3.33 6.93 18.20
CA ARG A 74 4.19 8.04 18.64
C ARG A 74 3.71 9.40 18.12
N GLY A 75 2.45 9.50 17.73
CA GLY A 75 1.83 10.73 17.22
C GLY A 75 2.07 10.90 15.72
N LEU A 76 3.19 11.54 15.35
CA LEU A 76 3.49 11.85 13.95
C LEU A 76 3.87 10.58 13.16
N MET A 77 3.48 10.55 11.89
CA MET A 77 3.97 9.59 10.90
C MET A 77 5.52 9.39 10.95
N PRO A 78 6.01 8.15 11.16
CA PRO A 78 7.44 7.83 11.11
C PRO A 78 8.12 8.12 9.77
N LEU A 79 9.41 8.47 9.80
CA LEU A 79 10.17 8.81 8.58
C LEU A 79 10.44 7.60 7.68
N PHE A 80 10.45 6.38 8.23
CA PHE A 80 10.54 5.17 7.43
C PHE A 80 9.27 4.89 6.61
N VAL A 81 8.12 5.50 6.91
CA VAL A 81 6.84 5.17 6.26
C VAL A 81 6.83 5.56 4.77
N PRO A 82 7.21 6.78 4.37
CA PRO A 82 7.31 7.15 2.96
C PRO A 82 8.17 6.20 2.11
N VAL A 83 9.35 5.82 2.61
CA VAL A 83 10.25 4.89 1.91
C VAL A 83 9.77 3.44 2.01
N GLY A 84 9.06 3.08 3.07
CA GLY A 84 8.40 1.79 3.24
C GLY A 84 7.32 1.54 2.18
N HIS A 85 6.59 2.57 1.78
CA HIS A 85 5.63 2.49 0.66
C HIS A 85 6.32 2.08 -0.65
N TYR A 86 7.54 2.57 -0.90
CA TYR A 86 8.31 2.14 -2.08
C TYR A 86 8.71 0.65 -1.98
N PHE A 87 9.14 0.19 -0.80
CA PHE A 87 9.48 -1.23 -0.61
C PHE A 87 8.27 -2.13 -0.84
N LEU A 88 7.09 -1.75 -0.35
CA LEU A 88 5.85 -2.48 -0.58
C LEU A 88 5.44 -2.45 -2.06
N PHE A 89 5.59 -1.30 -2.72
CA PHE A 89 5.31 -1.13 -4.15
C PHE A 89 6.19 -2.02 -5.05
N ASP A 90 7.52 -1.97 -4.89
CA ASP A 90 8.45 -2.79 -5.69
C ASP A 90 8.26 -4.30 -5.35
N LEU A 91 7.97 -4.64 -4.09
CA LEU A 91 7.57 -6.00 -3.72
C LEU A 91 6.29 -6.43 -4.45
N GLY A 92 5.26 -5.58 -4.46
CA GLY A 92 3.99 -5.81 -5.14
C GLY A 92 4.16 -6.07 -6.62
N ARG A 93 4.96 -5.25 -7.31
CA ARG A 93 5.27 -5.46 -8.73
C ARG A 93 5.98 -6.78 -8.99
N ARG A 94 6.93 -7.17 -8.14
CA ARG A 94 7.65 -8.45 -8.26
C ARG A 94 6.75 -9.65 -8.02
N VAL A 95 5.84 -9.56 -7.06
CA VAL A 95 4.87 -10.63 -6.76
C VAL A 95 3.79 -10.71 -7.84
N ALA A 96 3.29 -9.57 -8.33
CA ALA A 96 2.25 -9.49 -9.37
C ALA A 96 2.65 -10.20 -10.67
N LYS A 97 3.94 -10.20 -11.02
CA LYS A 97 4.46 -10.97 -12.18
C LYS A 97 4.20 -12.48 -12.09
N ARG A 98 4.04 -13.01 -10.87
CA ARG A 98 3.75 -14.43 -10.61
C ARG A 98 2.25 -14.74 -10.55
N ILE A 99 1.40 -13.72 -10.58
CA ILE A 99 -0.06 -13.88 -10.53
C ILE A 99 -0.59 -14.14 -11.96
N PRO A 100 -1.41 -15.17 -12.18
CA PRO A 100 -2.07 -15.40 -13.46
C PRO A 100 -3.02 -14.25 -13.83
N HIS A 101 -3.15 -13.95 -15.13
CA HIS A 101 -4.00 -12.85 -15.60
C HIS A 101 -5.48 -13.00 -15.26
N SER A 102 -5.98 -14.23 -15.10
CA SER A 102 -7.37 -14.52 -14.73
C SER A 102 -7.65 -14.38 -13.23
N SER A 103 -6.62 -14.32 -12.38
CA SER A 103 -6.75 -14.39 -10.92
C SER A 103 -7.19 -13.11 -10.19
N PRO A 104 -6.94 -11.86 -10.65
CA PRO A 104 -7.17 -10.65 -9.84
C PRO A 104 -8.58 -10.54 -9.24
N VAL A 105 -9.60 -10.79 -10.06
CA VAL A 105 -11.02 -10.72 -9.62
C VAL A 105 -11.30 -11.74 -8.52
N TYR A 106 -10.84 -12.99 -8.68
CA TYR A 106 -11.05 -14.06 -7.71
C TYR A 106 -10.31 -13.80 -6.39
N LEU A 107 -9.12 -13.22 -6.46
CA LEU A 107 -8.35 -12.83 -5.27
C LEU A 107 -9.10 -11.80 -4.42
N ILE A 108 -9.82 -10.86 -5.04
CA ILE A 108 -10.64 -9.89 -4.31
C ILE A 108 -11.97 -10.49 -3.86
N LEU A 109 -12.60 -11.34 -4.68
CA LEU A 109 -13.82 -12.04 -4.29
C LEU A 109 -13.64 -12.93 -3.05
N ALA A 110 -12.42 -13.43 -2.80
CA ALA A 110 -12.13 -14.18 -1.58
C ALA A 110 -12.34 -13.37 -0.28
N LEU A 111 -12.30 -12.03 -0.35
CA LEU A 111 -12.56 -11.13 0.78
C LEU A 111 -14.05 -10.79 0.94
N LEU A 112 -14.87 -11.05 -0.08
CA LEU A 112 -16.30 -10.68 -0.10
C LEU A 112 -17.10 -11.21 1.11
N PRO A 113 -16.93 -12.45 1.59
CA PRO A 113 -17.67 -12.93 2.77
C PRO A 113 -17.45 -12.07 4.01
N PHE A 114 -16.22 -11.58 4.21
CA PHE A 114 -15.88 -10.72 5.35
C PHE A 114 -16.45 -9.31 5.18
N VAL A 115 -16.42 -8.77 3.95
CA VAL A 115 -17.07 -7.48 3.64
C VAL A 115 -18.56 -7.53 3.95
N LEU A 116 -19.26 -8.58 3.48
CA LEU A 116 -20.68 -8.75 3.73
C LEU A 116 -20.98 -8.93 5.23
N TYR A 117 -20.15 -9.70 5.93
CA TYR A 117 -20.27 -9.88 7.38
C TYR A 117 -20.12 -8.54 8.13
N GLY A 118 -19.05 -7.79 7.84
CA GLY A 118 -18.77 -6.49 8.47
C GLY A 118 -19.86 -5.46 8.19
N ALA A 119 -20.38 -5.44 6.96
CA ALA A 119 -21.50 -4.61 6.56
C ALA A 119 -22.81 -4.93 7.30
N VAL A 120 -23.22 -6.20 7.33
CA VAL A 120 -24.47 -6.63 7.98
C VAL A 120 -24.40 -6.42 9.49
N LYS A 121 -23.24 -6.61 10.11
CA LYS A 121 -23.03 -6.34 11.54
C LYS A 121 -22.82 -4.86 11.86
N GLY A 122 -22.63 -4.02 10.85
CA GLY A 122 -22.32 -2.61 11.03
C GLY A 122 -20.94 -2.35 11.64
N THR A 123 -20.04 -3.34 11.66
CA THR A 123 -18.71 -3.21 12.27
C THR A 123 -17.62 -2.78 11.29
N ASP A 124 -17.84 -2.99 9.99
CA ASP A 124 -16.97 -2.48 8.92
C ASP A 124 -17.81 -2.19 7.67
N THR A 125 -18.55 -1.09 7.69
CA THR A 125 -19.34 -0.64 6.54
C THR A 125 -18.49 0.01 5.46
N SER A 126 -17.31 0.54 5.83
CA SER A 126 -16.36 1.16 4.90
C SER A 126 -15.85 0.17 3.84
N ALA A 127 -15.74 -1.11 4.20
CA ALA A 127 -15.29 -2.17 3.31
C ALA A 127 -16.14 -2.31 2.03
N ILE A 128 -17.43 -1.95 2.03
CA ILE A 128 -18.26 -1.96 0.81
C ILE A 128 -17.73 -0.93 -0.19
N LEU A 129 -17.48 0.30 0.26
CA LEU A 129 -16.97 1.38 -0.58
C LEU A 129 -15.59 0.99 -1.13
N LEU A 130 -14.71 0.51 -0.25
CA LEU A 130 -13.37 0.09 -0.63
C LEU A 130 -13.40 -1.09 -1.62
N LEU A 131 -14.31 -2.05 -1.45
CA LEU A 131 -14.49 -3.15 -2.39
C LEU A 131 -14.90 -2.66 -3.79
N VAL A 132 -15.85 -1.72 -3.86
CA VAL A 132 -16.29 -1.11 -5.13
C VAL A 132 -15.11 -0.38 -5.79
N LEU A 133 -14.33 0.38 -5.04
CA LEU A 133 -13.13 1.06 -5.54
C LEU A 133 -12.11 0.06 -6.06
N THR A 134 -11.79 -0.99 -5.29
CA THR A 134 -10.86 -2.05 -5.71
C THR A 134 -11.32 -2.72 -7.00
N PHE A 135 -12.59 -3.07 -7.14
CA PHE A 135 -13.11 -3.62 -8.40
C PHE A 135 -13.05 -2.62 -9.54
N GLY A 136 -13.25 -1.33 -9.26
CA GLY A 136 -13.05 -0.26 -10.24
C GLY A 136 -11.63 -0.25 -10.78
N PHE A 137 -10.63 -0.29 -9.90
CA PHE A 137 -9.22 -0.36 -10.30
C PHE A 137 -8.91 -1.64 -11.08
N ILE A 138 -9.41 -2.80 -10.66
CA ILE A 138 -9.20 -4.06 -11.38
C ILE A 138 -9.85 -4.06 -12.77
N LYS A 139 -11.02 -3.43 -12.91
CA LYS A 139 -11.78 -3.44 -14.16
C LYS A 139 -11.26 -2.43 -15.18
N TRP A 140 -10.81 -1.26 -14.72
CA TRP A 140 -10.48 -0.13 -15.60
C TRP A 140 -9.04 0.38 -15.48
N GLY A 141 -8.30 -0.05 -14.46
CA GLY A 141 -6.91 0.37 -14.30
C GLY A 141 -5.94 -0.51 -15.12
N PRO A 142 -4.74 0.03 -15.43
CA PRO A 142 -3.75 -0.61 -16.30
C PRO A 142 -3.13 -1.89 -15.74
N GLU A 143 -3.08 -2.06 -14.40
CA GLU A 143 -2.34 -3.15 -13.76
C GLU A 143 -3.19 -3.98 -12.78
N PRO A 144 -4.23 -4.72 -13.25
CA PRO A 144 -5.13 -5.49 -12.37
C PRO A 144 -4.42 -6.48 -11.44
N ARG A 145 -3.31 -7.09 -11.90
CA ARG A 145 -2.50 -8.01 -11.09
C ARG A 145 -1.77 -7.30 -9.96
N LEU A 146 -1.26 -6.10 -10.20
CA LEU A 146 -0.63 -5.29 -9.18
C LEU A 146 -1.66 -4.90 -8.11
N TYR A 147 -2.83 -4.41 -8.52
CA TYR A 147 -3.89 -4.01 -7.60
C TYR A 147 -4.33 -5.16 -6.69
N ALA A 148 -4.61 -6.34 -7.26
CA ALA A 148 -4.97 -7.50 -6.45
C ALA A 148 -3.83 -7.90 -5.49
N THR A 149 -2.57 -7.86 -5.96
CA THR A 149 -1.40 -8.17 -5.13
C THR A 149 -1.26 -7.19 -3.98
N MET A 150 -1.40 -5.88 -4.25
CA MET A 150 -1.24 -4.82 -3.27
C MET A 150 -2.34 -4.84 -2.22
N VAL A 151 -3.57 -5.24 -2.57
CA VAL A 151 -4.61 -5.47 -1.56
C VAL A 151 -4.18 -6.49 -0.52
N TRP A 152 -3.63 -7.62 -0.95
CA TRP A 152 -3.20 -8.67 -0.03
C TRP A 152 -1.91 -8.31 0.73
N LEU A 153 -0.94 -7.69 0.06
CA LEU A 153 0.30 -7.26 0.72
C LEU A 153 0.06 -6.14 1.73
N ALA A 154 -0.78 -5.15 1.39
CA ALA A 154 -1.18 -4.10 2.30
C ALA A 154 -1.94 -4.70 3.49
N LEU A 155 -2.92 -5.58 3.26
CA LEU A 155 -3.65 -6.23 4.35
C LEU A 155 -2.72 -7.01 5.30
N ALA A 156 -1.75 -7.76 4.77
CA ALA A 156 -0.78 -8.48 5.60
C ALA A 156 0.10 -7.53 6.44
N MET A 157 0.56 -6.44 5.84
CA MET A 157 1.37 -5.42 6.52
C MET A 157 0.55 -4.68 7.59
N GLU A 158 -0.69 -4.33 7.28
CA GLU A 158 -1.64 -3.66 8.17
C GLU A 158 -2.01 -4.53 9.36
N LEU A 159 -2.29 -5.82 9.14
CA LEU A 159 -2.54 -6.78 10.22
C LEU A 159 -1.33 -6.88 11.15
N TRP A 160 -0.12 -6.88 10.60
CA TRP A 160 1.11 -6.92 11.40
C TRP A 160 1.35 -5.61 12.17
N GLY A 161 1.20 -4.47 11.50
CA GLY A 161 1.42 -3.15 12.09
C GLY A 161 0.44 -2.84 13.22
N THR A 162 -0.84 -3.11 13.00
CA THR A 162 -1.91 -2.92 14.01
C THR A 162 -1.81 -3.92 15.16
N TYR A 163 -1.48 -5.19 14.89
CA TYR A 163 -1.20 -6.19 15.94
C TYR A 163 -0.06 -5.76 16.86
N LEU A 164 0.99 -5.14 16.30
CA LEU A 164 2.12 -4.59 17.06
C LEU A 164 1.81 -3.23 17.70
N CYS A 165 0.64 -2.65 17.42
CA CYS A 165 0.24 -1.31 17.83
C CYS A 165 1.16 -0.20 17.31
N ASN A 166 1.74 -0.35 16.11
CA ASN A 166 2.47 0.76 15.45
C ASN A 166 1.50 1.89 15.06
N TRP A 167 0.29 1.54 14.63
CA TRP A 167 -0.82 2.46 14.42
C TRP A 167 -2.14 1.77 14.80
N THR A 168 -3.20 2.57 14.94
CA THR A 168 -4.55 2.09 15.25
C THR A 168 -5.57 2.85 14.42
N TRP A 169 -6.40 2.11 13.69
CA TRP A 169 -7.49 2.68 12.90
C TRP A 169 -8.68 3.09 13.75
N ALA A 170 -9.33 4.19 13.37
CA ALA A 170 -10.55 4.65 13.99
C ALA A 170 -11.70 3.68 13.67
N SER A 171 -12.43 3.22 14.69
CA SER A 171 -13.58 2.32 14.52
C SER A 171 -14.75 2.98 13.79
N THR A 172 -14.79 4.31 13.80
CA THR A 172 -15.73 5.15 13.04
C THR A 172 -14.93 6.09 12.17
N VAL A 173 -15.12 6.01 10.85
CA VAL A 173 -14.41 6.83 9.87
C VAL A 173 -14.89 8.29 10.02
N PRO A 174 -14.01 9.21 10.46
CA PRO A 174 -14.38 10.59 10.75
C PRO A 174 -15.13 11.26 9.60
N TYR A 175 -16.19 11.98 9.94
CA TYR A 175 -17.03 12.79 9.03
C TYR A 175 -17.83 12.01 7.95
N THR A 176 -17.82 10.67 7.95
CA THR A 176 -18.51 9.87 6.91
C THR A 176 -19.68 9.03 7.43
N GLY A 177 -19.76 8.78 8.74
CA GLY A 177 -20.74 7.87 9.34
C GLY A 177 -20.48 6.38 9.07
N LEU A 178 -19.36 6.03 8.42
CA LEU A 178 -18.95 4.65 8.18
C LEU A 178 -18.21 4.08 9.38
N THR A 179 -18.28 2.76 9.56
CA THR A 179 -17.45 2.01 10.50
C THR A 179 -16.34 1.27 9.77
N ALA A 180 -15.23 1.03 10.47
CA ALA A 180 -14.09 0.31 9.95
C ALA A 180 -13.49 -0.62 11.02
N TRP A 181 -12.91 -1.73 10.58
CA TRP A 181 -12.09 -2.58 11.44
C TRP A 181 -10.69 -2.00 11.65
N ASN A 182 -9.95 -2.57 12.61
CA ASN A 182 -8.54 -2.27 12.84
C ASN A 182 -7.69 -3.50 12.50
N PRO A 183 -7.14 -3.60 11.27
CA PRO A 183 -7.22 -2.64 10.17
C PRO A 183 -8.47 -2.82 9.27
N PRO A 184 -8.82 -1.83 8.43
CA PRO A 184 -9.88 -1.99 7.43
C PRO A 184 -9.48 -3.05 6.41
N LEU A 185 -10.40 -3.98 6.12
CA LEU A 185 -10.10 -5.18 5.32
C LEU A 185 -9.54 -4.86 3.92
N LEU A 186 -10.00 -3.75 3.33
CA LEU A 186 -9.71 -3.36 1.95
C LEU A 186 -8.99 -2.01 1.86
N VAL A 187 -8.26 -1.61 2.89
CA VAL A 187 -7.40 -0.41 2.85
C VAL A 187 -6.42 -0.41 1.67
N GLY A 188 -6.08 -1.60 1.16
CA GLY A 188 -5.39 -1.82 -0.11
C GLY A 188 -5.95 -1.05 -1.32
N ALA A 189 -7.21 -0.61 -1.30
CA ALA A 189 -7.76 0.26 -2.34
C ALA A 189 -7.01 1.59 -2.49
N PHE A 190 -6.50 2.16 -1.39
CA PHE A 190 -5.66 3.37 -1.45
C PHE A 190 -4.30 3.10 -2.09
N TYR A 191 -3.73 1.91 -1.87
CA TYR A 191 -2.52 1.47 -2.55
C TYR A 191 -2.76 1.33 -4.06
N CYS A 192 -3.88 0.74 -4.49
CA CYS A 192 -4.25 0.68 -5.90
C CYS A 192 -4.33 2.07 -6.55
N PHE A 193 -4.86 3.06 -5.82
CA PHE A 193 -4.90 4.44 -6.28
C PHE A 193 -3.50 5.05 -6.40
N GLY A 194 -2.64 4.87 -5.39
CA GLY A 194 -1.24 5.28 -5.44
C GLY A 194 -0.49 4.65 -6.62
N ASP A 195 -0.66 3.35 -6.84
CA ASP A 195 -0.05 2.62 -7.95
C ASP A 195 -0.49 3.16 -9.32
N LEU A 196 -1.77 3.50 -9.47
CA LEU A 196 -2.28 4.16 -10.66
C LEU A 196 -1.57 5.50 -10.90
N LEU A 197 -1.45 6.35 -9.88
CA LEU A 197 -0.79 7.65 -9.98
C LEU A 197 0.70 7.52 -10.33
N VAL A 198 1.39 6.53 -9.74
CA VAL A 198 2.78 6.22 -10.06
C VAL A 198 2.92 5.78 -11.51
N ASN A 199 2.09 4.83 -11.97
CA ASN A 199 2.13 4.36 -13.36
C ASN A 199 1.87 5.48 -14.37
N LEU A 200 0.90 6.37 -14.11
CA LEU A 200 0.62 7.52 -14.95
C LEU A 200 1.81 8.51 -14.99
N SER A 201 2.47 8.71 -13.85
CA SER A 201 3.64 9.58 -13.75
C SER A 201 4.82 9.02 -14.54
N VAL A 202 5.09 7.73 -14.40
CA VAL A 202 6.14 7.02 -15.14
C VAL A 202 5.87 7.08 -16.64
N ALA A 203 4.65 6.79 -17.09
CA ALA A 203 4.27 6.89 -18.49
C ALA A 203 4.54 8.28 -19.06
N LYS A 204 4.17 9.33 -18.31
CA LYS A 204 4.44 10.72 -18.68
C LYS A 204 5.94 11.04 -18.77
N PHE A 205 6.74 10.66 -17.78
CA PHE A 205 8.17 10.98 -17.73
C PHE A 205 9.04 10.14 -18.68
N GLU A 206 8.56 8.95 -19.05
CA GLU A 206 9.19 8.07 -20.05
C GLU A 206 8.71 8.39 -21.48
N GLY A 207 7.76 9.33 -21.65
CA GLY A 207 7.24 9.72 -22.97
C GLY A 207 6.35 8.66 -23.63
N GLN A 208 5.76 7.74 -22.85
CA GLN A 208 4.86 6.71 -23.35
C GLN A 208 3.43 7.26 -23.50
N PRO A 209 2.69 6.92 -24.57
CA PRO A 209 1.28 7.26 -24.67
C PRO A 209 0.51 6.66 -23.48
N ILE A 210 -0.35 7.44 -22.83
CA ILE A 210 -1.17 6.98 -21.69
C ILE A 210 -2.04 5.75 -22.08
N VAL A 211 -2.38 5.62 -23.37
CA VAL A 211 -3.14 4.50 -23.96
C VAL A 211 -2.29 3.24 -24.16
N GLN A 212 -0.96 3.36 -24.16
CA GLN A 212 0.02 2.26 -24.25
C GLN A 212 0.60 1.85 -22.90
N VAL A 213 0.03 2.30 -21.78
CA VAL A 213 0.23 1.61 -20.49
C VAL A 213 -0.59 0.31 -20.53
N ASN A 214 -0.25 -0.57 -21.47
CA ASN A 214 -0.93 -1.82 -21.75
C ASN A 214 0.12 -2.91 -21.99
N HIS A 215 0.04 -3.91 -21.13
CA HIS A 215 0.20 -5.34 -21.43
C HIS A 215 1.56 -5.90 -21.87
N ASP A 216 2.58 -5.09 -22.16
CA ASP A 216 3.88 -5.61 -22.61
C ASP A 216 5.03 -5.25 -21.66
N VAL A 217 5.11 -5.96 -20.54
CA VAL A 217 6.40 -6.45 -20.04
C VAL A 217 6.19 -7.89 -19.60
N LEU A 218 6.69 -8.80 -20.43
CA LEU A 218 6.90 -10.22 -20.16
C LEU A 218 7.32 -10.51 -18.71
#